data_AF-A0A6L5F2N4-F1
#
_entry.id   AF-A0A6L5F2N4-F1
#
_cell.length_a   1.000
_cell.length_b   1.000
_cell.length_c   1.000
_cell.angle_alpha   90.00
_cell.angle_beta   90.00
_cell.angle_gamma   90.00
#
_symmetry.space_group_name_H-M   'P 1'
#
loop_
_entity.id
_entity.type
_entity.pdbx_description
1 polymer ?
#
loop_
_entity_poly.entity_id
_entity_poly.type
_entity_poly.pdbx_seq_one_letter_code
_entity_poly.pdbx_strand_id
1 'polypeptide(L)' 'MASVTESPLNGMPLPKGAEPDQRVLAIKIDNFPNARPQSGIEQADMMMEIWVEGVTRFISFWHTSDTDYVGPIR' A
#
# COMPACT_ATOMS: atom_id res chain seq x y z
N MET A 1 18.43 25.14 -3.15
CA MET A 1 18.07 23.82 -2.59
C MET A 1 17.58 22.97 -3.75
N ALA A 2 17.99 21.70 -3.87
CA ALA A 2 17.45 20.84 -4.91
C ALA A 2 15.96 20.60 -4.64
N SER A 3 15.11 20.71 -5.66
CA SER A 3 13.69 20.36 -5.53
C SER A 3 13.62 18.86 -5.30
N VAL A 4 13.23 18.46 -4.09
CA VAL A 4 12.92 17.05 -3.81
C VAL A 4 11.52 16.80 -4.35
N THR A 5 11.40 15.85 -5.26
CA THR A 5 10.09 15.41 -5.73
C THR A 5 9.56 14.37 -4.76
N GLU A 6 8.37 14.60 -4.23
CA GLU A 6 7.74 13.77 -3.20
C GLU A 6 6.69 12.84 -3.79
N SER A 7 6.47 11.71 -3.13
CA SER A 7 5.40 10.77 -3.44
C SER A 7 4.03 11.41 -3.16
N PRO A 8 3.06 11.33 -4.09
CA PRO A 8 1.72 11.87 -3.88
C PRO A 8 0.90 11.08 -2.85
N LEU A 9 1.33 9.87 -2.45
CA LEU A 9 0.60 9.05 -1.48
C LEU A 9 0.98 9.32 -0.03
N ASN A 10 2.27 9.57 0.24
CA ASN A 10 2.79 9.64 1.61
C ASN A 10 3.78 10.80 1.86
N GLY A 11 4.05 11.64 0.85
CA GLY A 11 4.93 12.81 0.98
C GLY A 11 6.42 12.47 1.14
N MET A 12 6.82 11.19 1.07
CA MET A 12 8.22 10.81 1.17
C MET A 12 8.99 11.15 -0.11
N PRO A 13 10.30 11.49 -0.03
CA PRO A 13 11.13 11.69 -1.20
C PRO A 13 11.10 10.48 -2.14
N LEU A 14 10.91 10.72 -3.44
CA LEU A 14 10.97 9.65 -4.42
C LEU A 14 12.40 9.11 -4.57
N PRO A 15 12.58 7.78 -4.70
CA PRO A 15 13.86 7.20 -5.05
C PRO A 15 14.27 7.64 -6.45
N LYS A 16 15.58 7.60 -6.73
CA LYS A 16 16.13 8.04 -8.01
C LYS A 16 15.51 7.22 -9.16
N GLY A 17 14.89 7.91 -10.11
CA GLY A 17 14.27 7.30 -11.30
C GLY A 17 12.81 6.87 -11.12
N ALA A 18 12.22 7.08 -9.94
CA ALA A 18 10.77 7.00 -9.77
C ALA A 18 10.11 8.32 -10.17
N GLU A 19 8.96 8.23 -10.83
CA GLU A 19 8.20 9.38 -11.30
C GLU A 19 6.91 9.55 -10.47
N PRO A 20 6.46 10.79 -10.19
CA PRO A 20 5.24 11.03 -9.41
C PRO A 20 3.96 10.47 -10.04
N ASP A 21 3.95 10.27 -11.35
CA ASP A 21 2.82 9.78 -12.13
C ASP A 21 2.90 8.27 -12.43
N GLN A 22 3.89 7.57 -11.86
CA GLN A 22 3.94 6.11 -11.98
C GLN A 22 2.67 5.47 -11.39
N ARG A 23 2.31 4.31 -11.93
CA ARG A 23 1.06 3.64 -11.56
C ARG A 23 1.12 3.12 -10.13
N VAL A 24 0.08 3.43 -9.36
CA VAL A 24 -0.14 2.83 -8.05
C VAL A 24 -0.80 1.46 -8.22
N LEU A 25 -0.26 0.44 -7.57
CA LEU A 25 -0.93 -0.84 -7.39
C LEU A 25 -1.73 -0.80 -6.09
N ALA A 26 -3.02 -1.12 -6.18
CA ALA A 26 -3.90 -1.23 -5.01
C ALA A 26 -4.32 -2.70 -4.85
N ILE A 27 -4.09 -3.28 -3.67
CA ILE A 27 -4.39 -4.69 -3.39
C ILE A 27 -5.39 -4.75 -2.25
N LYS A 28 -6.52 -5.41 -2.48
CA LYS A 28 -7.53 -5.63 -1.44
C LYS A 28 -7.13 -6.85 -0.61
N ILE A 29 -7.00 -6.66 0.70
CA ILE A 29 -6.49 -7.64 1.65
C ILE A 29 -7.60 -8.04 2.63
N ASP A 30 -7.68 -9.32 2.94
CA ASP A 30 -8.59 -9.84 3.94
C ASP A 30 -8.25 -9.31 5.33
N ASN A 31 -9.28 -8.97 6.10
CA ASN A 31 -9.14 -8.61 7.51
C ASN A 31 -10.13 -9.37 8.40
N PHE A 32 -10.61 -10.54 7.96
CA PHE A 32 -11.32 -11.49 8.81
C PHE A 32 -10.42 -12.01 9.93
N PRO A 33 -10.93 -12.34 11.14
CA PRO A 33 -10.09 -12.78 12.25
C PRO A 33 -9.12 -13.93 11.91
N ASN A 34 -9.55 -14.88 11.07
CA ASN A 34 -8.74 -16.03 10.66
C ASN A 34 -7.71 -15.73 9.56
N ALA A 35 -7.78 -14.54 8.94
CA ALA A 35 -6.84 -14.08 7.93
C ALA A 35 -5.64 -13.31 8.52
N ARG A 36 -5.63 -13.14 9.84
CA ARG A 36 -4.60 -12.38 10.56
C ARG A 36 -3.53 -13.32 11.13
N PRO A 37 -2.26 -12.90 11.21
CA PRO A 37 -1.73 -11.64 10.67
C PRO A 37 -1.62 -11.66 9.13
N GLN A 38 -1.80 -10.50 8.51
CA GLN A 38 -1.50 -10.30 7.09
C GLN A 38 0.01 -10.33 6.84
N SER A 39 0.41 -10.58 5.60
CA SER A 39 1.80 -10.58 5.18
C SER A 39 2.10 -9.40 4.27
N GLY A 40 3.24 -8.75 4.47
CA GLY A 40 3.80 -7.69 3.62
C GLY A 40 3.11 -6.33 3.74
N ILE A 41 1.94 -6.24 4.37
CA ILE A 41 1.14 -5.00 4.40
C ILE A 41 1.84 -3.83 5.10
N GLU A 42 2.83 -4.09 5.95
CA GLU A 42 3.65 -3.09 6.62
C GLU A 42 4.61 -2.35 5.68
N GLN A 43 4.85 -2.89 4.49
CA GLN A 43 5.71 -2.30 3.45
C GLN A 43 4.92 -1.40 2.49
N ALA A 44 3.59 -1.35 2.59
CA ALA A 44 2.76 -0.54 1.71
C ALA A 44 2.99 0.96 1.95
N ASP A 45 2.91 1.75 0.87
CA ASP A 45 3.10 3.21 0.93
C ASP A 45 1.92 3.92 1.60
N MET A 46 0.73 3.33 1.51
CA MET A 46 -0.49 3.80 2.17
C MET A 46 -1.42 2.60 2.45
N MET A 47 -2.20 2.70 3.53
CA MET A 47 -3.22 1.73 3.89
C MET A 47 -4.57 2.41 4.04
N MET A 48 -5.62 1.77 3.55
CA MET A 48 -6.99 2.15 3.87
C MET A 48 -7.74 0.95 4.46
N GLU A 49 -8.63 1.23 5.40
CA GLU A 49 -9.58 0.26 5.93
C GLU A 49 -10.99 0.63 5.48
N ILE A 50 -11.73 -0.33 4.95
CA ILE A 50 -13.10 -0.13 4.46
C ILE A 50 -14.04 -1.17 5.06
N TRP A 51 -15.29 -0.79 5.31
CA TRP A 51 -16.33 -1.70 5.78
C TRP A 51 -16.87 -2.57 4.65
N VAL A 52 -16.94 -3.89 4.86
CA VAL A 52 -17.45 -4.89 3.92
C VAL A 52 -18.19 -5.99 4.67
N GLU A 53 -19.50 -6.08 4.50
CA GLU A 53 -20.32 -7.24 4.93
C GLU A 53 -20.16 -7.66 6.41
N GLY A 54 -20.05 -6.70 7.34
CA GLY A 54 -19.95 -7.00 8.78
C GLY A 54 -18.53 -7.17 9.32
N VAL A 55 -17.52 -7.07 8.44
CA VAL A 55 -16.10 -6.99 8.79
C VAL A 55 -15.46 -5.85 8.00
N THR A 56 -14.21 -5.50 8.28
CA THR A 56 -13.45 -4.59 7.42
C THR A 56 -12.56 -5.37 6.44
N ARG A 57 -12.09 -4.67 5.40
CA ARG A 57 -11.03 -5.11 4.49
C ARG A 57 -9.99 -4.01 4.43
N PHE A 58 -8.74 -4.39 4.21
CA PHE A 58 -7.70 -3.42 3.92
C PHE A 58 -7.55 -3.24 2.42
N ILE A 59 -7.10 -2.06 2.00
CA ILE A 59 -6.54 -1.80 0.69
C ILE A 59 -5.14 -1.26 0.91
N SER A 60 -4.14 -2.03 0.48
CA SER A 60 -2.74 -1.60 0.48
C SER A 60 -2.41 -0.93 -0.85
N PHE A 61 -1.75 0.22 -0.81
CA PHE A 61 -1.33 0.98 -1.98
C PHE A 61 0.19 0.97 -2.09
N TRP A 62 0.69 0.69 -3.29
CA TRP A 62 2.09 0.51 -3.62
C TRP A 62 2.44 1.41 -4.80
N HIS A 63 3.28 2.41 -4.54
CA HIS A 63 3.73 3.42 -5.51
C HIS A 63 5.22 3.24 -5.80
N THR A 64 6.04 3.21 -4.75
CA THR A 64 7.50 3.02 -4.83
C THR A 64 8.01 1.87 -3.97
N SER A 65 7.25 1.50 -2.94
CA SER A 65 7.57 0.34 -2.10
C SER A 65 7.16 -0.96 -2.80
N ASP A 66 7.82 -2.05 -2.42
CA ASP A 66 7.59 -3.38 -2.99
C ASP A 66 7.76 -4.45 -1.89
N THR A 67 7.25 -5.65 -2.15
CA THR A 67 7.37 -6.80 -1.26
C THR A 67 7.37 -8.12 -2.04
N ASP A 68 8.11 -9.11 -1.55
CA ASP A 68 8.12 -10.45 -2.16
C ASP A 68 6.78 -11.19 -2.01
N TYR A 69 6.01 -10.87 -0.96
CA TYR A 69 4.74 -11.53 -0.68
C TYR A 69 3.75 -10.63 0.07
N VAL A 70 2.53 -10.53 -0.46
CA VAL A 70 1.43 -9.75 0.13
C VAL A 70 0.14 -10.55 0.15
N GLY A 71 -0.57 -10.54 1.29
CA GLY A 71 -1.84 -11.23 1.40
C GLY A 71 -2.38 -11.40 2.82
N PRO A 72 -3.47 -12.17 2.99
CA PRO A 72 -4.23 -12.86 1.94
C PRO A 72 -5.14 -11.92 1.12
N ILE A 73 -5.19 -12.12 -0.20
CA ILE A 73 -5.97 -11.30 -1.15
C ILE A 73 -7.45 -11.74 -1.16
N ARG A 74 -8.38 -10.80 -1.31
CA ARG A 74 -9.83 -11.05 -1.46
C ARG A 74 -10.47 -10.05 -2.42
#